data_AF-A0A9J6D8P8-F1
#
_entry.id   AF-A0A9J6D8P8-F1
#
_cell.length_a   1.000
_cell.length_b   1.000
_cell.length_c   1.000
_cell.angle_alpha   90.00
_cell.angle_beta   90.00
_cell.angle_gamma   90.00
#
_symmetry.space_group_name_H-M   'P 1'
#
loop_
_entity.id
_entity.type
_entity.pdbx_description
1 polymer ?
#
loop_
_entity_poly.entity_id
_entity_poly.type
_entity_poly.pdbx_seq_one_letter_code
_entity_poly.pdbx_strand_id
1 'polypeptide(L)'
;MRVKQVFSESVSVALLTLMATEELPIDAKATAEFIERMDKLSDSLNNSAMKKQDDKLRYAMSHGSEHHTFLEQCITWIAGWHFGGPQDKQPHIIKGWQITIKALLLLWQDLQTEFGFSNLLTRHLQEDPLENFFATIRQKHGCNEAPNVYEFTAALKHICIGKLFRLSAQGNCEVTTNAFLTNIEDASGFVSLSSTPAVSQSTLHYFDCDDPQTPLQEHSDITYENVIYHVTGTLVKGFLGLRATDCTCNSTLLDKDGGVFSGKDRLLHCSGKMVF
;
A
#
# COMPACT_ATOMS: atom_id res chain seq x y z
N MET A 1 -14.89 4.13 1.75
CA MET A 1 -15.57 3.19 2.68
C MET A 1 -17.09 3.06 2.47
N ARG A 2 -17.84 4.10 2.03
CA ARG A 2 -19.32 4.07 2.01
C ARG A 2 -19.97 3.12 0.97
N VAL A 3 -19.33 2.90 -0.19
CA VAL A 3 -19.94 2.10 -1.28
C VAL A 3 -20.03 0.60 -0.95
N LYS A 4 -19.06 0.05 -0.21
CA LYS A 4 -19.09 -1.35 0.24
C LYS A 4 -20.25 -1.66 1.19
N GLN A 5 -20.74 -0.67 1.94
CA GLN A 5 -21.87 -0.87 2.84
C GLN A 5 -23.19 -1.02 2.07
N VAL A 6 -23.32 -0.30 0.95
CA VAL A 6 -24.51 -0.35 0.07
C VAL A 6 -24.59 -1.68 -0.67
N PHE A 7 -23.48 -2.13 -1.25
CA PHE A 7 -23.40 -3.42 -1.94
C PHE A 7 -22.96 -4.53 -1.00
N SER A 8 -23.81 -4.85 -0.02
CA SER A 8 -23.53 -5.89 0.96
C SER A 8 -24.62 -6.96 0.98
N GLU A 9 -24.23 -8.20 1.30
CA GLU A 9 -25.17 -9.30 1.55
C GLU A 9 -26.31 -8.91 2.50
N SER A 10 -25.99 -8.18 3.59
CA SER A 10 -27.01 -7.74 4.55
C SER A 10 -28.08 -6.84 3.94
N VAL A 11 -27.70 -5.98 2.98
CA VAL A 11 -28.66 -5.12 2.28
C VAL A 11 -29.51 -5.97 1.33
N SER A 12 -28.92 -6.94 0.63
CA SER A 12 -29.69 -7.88 -0.19
C SER A 12 -30.71 -8.67 0.63
N VAL A 13 -30.28 -9.25 1.75
CA VAL A 13 -31.17 -10.00 2.68
C VAL A 13 -32.28 -9.11 3.24
N ALA A 14 -31.96 -7.86 3.59
CA ALA A 14 -32.96 -6.90 4.05
C ALA A 14 -34.02 -6.62 2.96
N LEU A 15 -33.62 -6.39 1.71
CA LEU A 15 -34.55 -6.19 0.59
C LEU A 15 -35.45 -7.42 0.39
N LEU A 16 -34.88 -8.63 0.42
CA LEU A 16 -35.65 -9.86 0.30
C LEU A 16 -36.61 -10.08 1.47
N THR A 17 -36.21 -9.69 2.68
CA THR A 17 -37.06 -9.78 3.88
C THR A 17 -38.24 -8.81 3.78
N LEU A 18 -37.98 -7.56 3.38
CA LEU A 18 -39.03 -6.55 3.18
C LEU A 18 -40.01 -6.94 2.06
N MET A 19 -39.53 -7.64 1.02
CA MET A 19 -40.43 -8.22 0.03
C MET A 19 -41.30 -9.33 0.63
N ALA A 20 -40.72 -10.20 1.45
CA ALA A 20 -41.43 -11.30 2.09
C ALA A 20 -42.48 -10.81 3.12
N THR A 21 -42.25 -9.64 3.73
CA THR A 21 -43.22 -8.96 4.60
C THR A 21 -44.16 -8.02 3.86
N GLU A 22 -44.14 -8.04 2.52
CA GLU A 22 -44.98 -7.20 1.64
C GLU A 22 -44.77 -5.68 1.81
N GLU A 23 -43.65 -5.27 2.41
CA GLU A 23 -43.24 -3.86 2.55
C GLU A 23 -42.55 -3.32 1.28
N LEU A 24 -42.05 -4.20 0.41
CA LEU A 24 -41.48 -3.84 -0.89
C LEU A 24 -42.12 -4.62 -2.05
N PRO A 25 -42.23 -4.01 -3.24
CA PRO A 25 -42.74 -4.69 -4.43
C PRO A 25 -41.80 -5.80 -4.90
N ILE A 26 -42.35 -6.76 -5.64
CA ILE A 26 -41.59 -7.90 -6.18
C ILE A 26 -40.44 -7.48 -7.10
N ASP A 27 -40.54 -6.30 -7.72
CA ASP A 27 -39.49 -5.72 -8.57
C ASP A 27 -38.18 -5.46 -7.80
N ALA A 28 -38.23 -5.31 -6.47
CA ALA A 28 -37.05 -5.18 -5.62
C ALA A 28 -36.14 -6.41 -5.66
N LYS A 29 -36.65 -7.56 -6.11
CA LYS A 29 -35.88 -8.80 -6.27
C LYS A 29 -34.65 -8.60 -7.15
N ALA A 30 -34.82 -7.92 -8.28
CA ALA A 30 -33.73 -7.69 -9.23
C ALA A 30 -32.61 -6.86 -8.59
N THR A 31 -32.97 -5.91 -7.72
CA THR A 31 -32.00 -5.11 -6.97
C THR A 31 -31.29 -5.93 -5.90
N ALA A 32 -32.01 -6.77 -5.15
CA ALA A 32 -31.41 -7.66 -4.16
C ALA A 32 -30.38 -8.62 -4.79
N GLU A 33 -30.74 -9.28 -5.90
CA GLU A 33 -29.87 -10.19 -6.64
C GLU A 33 -28.66 -9.46 -7.23
N PHE A 34 -28.85 -8.25 -7.76
CA PHE A 34 -27.74 -7.40 -8.23
C PHE A 34 -26.77 -7.08 -7.09
N ILE A 35 -27.28 -6.66 -5.93
CA ILE A 35 -26.48 -6.28 -4.75
C ILE A 35 -25.68 -7.49 -4.24
N GLU A 36 -26.32 -8.65 -4.10
CA GLU A 36 -25.66 -9.88 -3.66
C GLU A 36 -24.52 -10.28 -4.62
N ARG A 37 -24.77 -10.22 -5.93
CA ARG A 37 -23.76 -10.56 -6.92
C ARG A 37 -22.60 -9.56 -6.93
N MET A 38 -22.87 -8.27 -6.74
CA MET A 38 -21.83 -7.25 -6.58
C MET A 38 -21.00 -7.44 -5.31
N ASP A 39 -21.62 -7.83 -4.18
CA ASP A 39 -20.91 -8.15 -2.94
C ASP A 39 -19.94 -9.32 -3.16
N LYS A 40 -20.43 -10.42 -3.75
CA LYS A 40 -19.60 -11.59 -4.12
C LYS A 40 -18.48 -11.24 -5.10
N LEU A 41 -18.77 -10.40 -6.09
CA LEU A 41 -17.75 -9.89 -7.03
C LEU A 41 -16.68 -9.08 -6.31
N SER A 42 -17.08 -8.14 -5.45
CA SER A 42 -16.12 -7.35 -4.67
C SER A 42 -15.28 -8.23 -3.75
N ASP A 43 -15.86 -9.24 -3.12
CA ASP A 43 -15.16 -10.16 -2.23
C ASP A 43 -14.11 -10.99 -2.98
N SER A 44 -14.49 -11.53 -4.14
CA SER A 44 -13.57 -12.31 -4.99
C SER A 44 -12.35 -11.51 -5.44
N LEU A 45 -12.49 -10.20 -5.62
CA LEU A 45 -11.45 -9.28 -6.06
C LEU A 45 -10.74 -8.54 -4.91
N ASN A 46 -11.08 -8.87 -3.65
CA ASN A 46 -10.54 -8.24 -2.45
C ASN A 46 -10.37 -9.26 -1.30
N ASN A 47 -9.86 -10.45 -1.58
CA ASN A 47 -9.69 -11.49 -0.57
C ASN A 47 -8.32 -11.43 0.12
N SER A 48 -8.30 -11.71 1.43
CA SER A 48 -7.10 -11.74 2.26
C SER A 48 -6.99 -13.02 3.11
N ALA A 49 -8.03 -13.83 3.19
CA ALA A 49 -8.00 -15.10 3.93
C ALA A 49 -7.46 -16.22 3.04
N MET A 50 -6.68 -17.15 3.61
CA MET A 50 -6.14 -18.29 2.85
C MET A 50 -7.18 -19.39 2.58
N LYS A 51 -8.19 -19.52 3.45
CA LYS A 51 -9.18 -20.60 3.39
C LYS A 51 -10.58 -20.03 3.47
N LYS A 52 -11.53 -20.71 2.84
CA LYS A 52 -12.96 -20.42 2.92
C LYS A 52 -13.41 -20.58 4.37
N GLN A 53 -14.07 -19.56 4.92
CA GLN A 53 -14.60 -19.55 6.28
C GLN A 53 -16.13 -19.56 6.32
N ASP A 54 -16.75 -18.97 5.30
CA ASP A 54 -18.19 -18.84 5.10
C ASP A 54 -18.51 -19.07 3.61
N ASP A 55 -19.76 -18.89 3.21
CA ASP A 55 -20.19 -19.02 1.81
C ASP A 55 -19.74 -17.85 0.91
N LYS A 56 -18.89 -16.94 1.41
CA LYS A 56 -18.40 -15.79 0.65
C LYS A 56 -17.10 -16.13 -0.07
N LEU A 57 -16.88 -15.42 -1.18
CA LEU A 57 -15.64 -15.50 -1.98
C LEU A 57 -14.51 -14.66 -1.36
N ARG A 58 -14.40 -14.64 -0.03
CA ARG A 58 -13.43 -13.84 0.74
C ARG A 58 -12.14 -14.61 1.04
N TYR A 59 -11.80 -15.60 0.22
CA TYR A 59 -10.63 -16.45 0.41
C TYR A 59 -9.78 -16.55 -0.84
N ALA A 60 -8.55 -17.04 -0.70
CA ALA A 60 -7.60 -17.10 -1.77
C ALA A 60 -8.14 -17.85 -2.98
N MET A 61 -7.90 -17.30 -4.16
CA MET A 61 -8.18 -18.00 -5.41
C MET A 61 -7.18 -19.15 -5.54
N SER A 62 -7.69 -20.35 -5.81
CA SER A 62 -6.88 -21.56 -5.90
C SER A 62 -7.42 -22.50 -6.95
N HIS A 63 -6.64 -23.53 -7.29
CA HIS A 63 -7.05 -24.51 -8.29
C HIS A 63 -8.35 -25.21 -7.86
N GLY A 64 -9.34 -25.23 -8.75
CA GLY A 64 -10.65 -25.82 -8.48
C GLY A 64 -11.55 -24.99 -7.55
N SER A 65 -11.14 -23.80 -7.13
CA SER A 65 -12.03 -22.90 -6.39
C SER A 65 -13.13 -22.33 -7.28
N GLU A 66 -14.29 -22.05 -6.68
CA GLU A 66 -15.47 -21.47 -7.37
C GLU A 66 -15.23 -20.07 -7.95
N HIS A 67 -14.13 -19.39 -7.58
CA HIS A 67 -13.75 -18.08 -8.10
C HIS A 67 -13.70 -18.04 -9.63
N HIS A 68 -13.09 -19.04 -10.28
CA HIS A 68 -12.91 -19.02 -11.74
C HIS A 68 -14.25 -18.98 -12.46
N THR A 69 -15.12 -19.95 -12.17
CA THR A 69 -16.45 -20.05 -12.79
C THR A 69 -17.32 -18.85 -12.45
N PHE A 70 -17.28 -18.37 -11.22
CA PHE A 70 -18.05 -17.18 -10.82
C PHE A 70 -17.59 -15.93 -11.57
N LEU A 71 -16.28 -15.69 -11.66
CA LEU A 71 -15.70 -14.55 -12.38
C LEU A 71 -16.00 -14.59 -13.88
N GLU A 72 -15.95 -15.76 -14.51
CA GLU A 72 -16.37 -15.93 -15.91
C GLU A 72 -17.85 -15.57 -16.12
N GLN A 73 -18.73 -16.00 -15.22
CA GLN A 73 -20.15 -15.61 -15.27
C GLN A 73 -20.32 -14.09 -15.11
N CYS A 74 -19.53 -13.46 -14.23
CA CYS A 74 -19.55 -12.02 -14.05
C CYS A 74 -19.12 -11.26 -15.32
N ILE A 75 -18.18 -11.78 -16.12
CA ILE A 75 -17.82 -11.14 -17.41
C ILE A 75 -19.04 -11.03 -18.32
N THR A 76 -19.77 -12.14 -18.52
CA THR A 76 -20.98 -12.18 -19.37
C THR A 76 -22.08 -11.28 -18.82
N TRP A 77 -22.29 -11.34 -17.50
CA TRP A 77 -23.28 -10.51 -16.83
C TRP A 77 -23.01 -9.01 -16.99
N ILE A 78 -21.76 -8.58 -16.80
CA ILE A 78 -21.34 -7.18 -16.94
C ILE A 78 -21.36 -6.74 -18.40
N ALA A 79 -21.07 -7.63 -19.35
CA ALA A 79 -21.17 -7.32 -20.78
C ALA A 79 -22.61 -7.01 -21.20
N GLY A 80 -23.61 -7.55 -20.49
CA GLY A 80 -25.03 -7.23 -20.70
C GLY A 80 -25.49 -5.93 -20.04
N TRP A 81 -24.66 -5.23 -19.27
CA TRP A 81 -25.05 -3.98 -18.64
C TRP A 81 -25.28 -2.88 -19.67
N HIS A 82 -26.41 -2.19 -19.52
CA HIS A 82 -26.75 -1.03 -20.32
C HIS A 82 -27.31 0.06 -19.41
N PHE A 83 -26.67 1.21 -19.43
CA PHE A 83 -27.09 2.39 -18.69
C PHE A 83 -27.78 3.33 -19.67
N GLY A 84 -29.06 3.60 -19.42
CA GLY A 84 -29.81 4.56 -20.21
C GLY A 84 -29.24 5.97 -20.04
N GLY A 85 -29.26 6.76 -21.12
CA GLY A 85 -28.82 8.15 -21.08
C GLY A 85 -28.99 8.85 -22.43
N PRO A 86 -28.85 10.19 -22.49
CA PRO A 86 -29.24 10.99 -23.66
C PRO A 86 -28.43 10.74 -24.95
N GLN A 87 -27.38 9.91 -24.92
CA GLN A 87 -26.41 9.79 -26.01
C GLN A 87 -25.94 8.34 -26.27
N ASP A 88 -26.62 7.32 -25.72
CA ASP A 88 -26.19 5.90 -25.75
C ASP A 88 -24.75 5.62 -25.26
N LYS A 89 -24.08 6.63 -24.69
CA LYS A 89 -22.72 6.53 -24.18
C LYS A 89 -22.69 5.71 -22.91
N GLN A 90 -22.09 4.53 -23.00
CA GLN A 90 -21.92 3.65 -21.87
C GLN A 90 -20.72 4.06 -21.00
N PRO A 91 -20.84 4.01 -19.66
CA PRO A 91 -19.73 4.27 -18.76
C PRO A 91 -18.52 3.36 -19.04
N HIS A 92 -17.31 3.94 -19.06
CA HIS A 92 -16.07 3.19 -19.26
C HIS A 92 -15.84 2.08 -18.22
N ILE A 93 -16.45 2.20 -17.04
CA ILE A 93 -16.35 1.23 -15.94
C ILE A 93 -16.84 -0.16 -16.35
N ILE A 94 -17.80 -0.29 -17.28
CA ILE A 94 -18.28 -1.58 -17.78
C ILE A 94 -17.12 -2.35 -18.44
N LYS A 95 -16.36 -1.66 -19.29
CA LYS A 95 -15.15 -2.22 -19.91
C LYS A 95 -14.05 -2.44 -18.87
N GLY A 96 -13.90 -1.50 -17.92
CA GLY A 96 -12.95 -1.61 -16.82
C GLY A 96 -13.12 -2.91 -16.03
N TRP A 97 -14.32 -3.21 -15.56
CA TRP A 97 -14.63 -4.46 -14.85
C TRP A 97 -14.28 -5.71 -15.66
N GLN A 98 -14.67 -5.76 -16.94
CA GLN A 98 -14.34 -6.90 -17.80
C GLN A 98 -12.83 -7.09 -17.96
N ILE A 99 -12.08 -5.99 -18.12
CA ILE A 99 -10.61 -6.05 -18.21
C ILE A 99 -10.02 -6.56 -16.90
N THR A 100 -10.43 -6.01 -15.76
CA THR A 100 -9.94 -6.44 -14.43
C THR A 100 -10.15 -7.92 -14.21
N ILE A 101 -11.36 -8.44 -14.48
CA ILE A 101 -11.67 -9.86 -14.29
C ILE A 101 -10.84 -10.73 -15.24
N LYS A 102 -10.77 -10.38 -16.52
CA LYS A 102 -9.97 -11.13 -17.51
C LYS A 102 -8.49 -11.14 -17.16
N ALA A 103 -7.95 -9.99 -16.75
CA ALA A 103 -6.55 -9.88 -16.35
C ALA A 103 -6.25 -10.73 -15.10
N LEU A 104 -7.16 -10.77 -14.12
CA LEU A 104 -7.01 -11.65 -12.96
C LEU A 104 -7.00 -13.13 -13.36
N LEU A 105 -7.94 -13.56 -14.22
CA LEU A 105 -8.01 -14.95 -14.67
C LEU A 105 -6.74 -15.37 -15.44
N LEU A 106 -6.26 -14.52 -16.34
CA LEU A 106 -5.01 -14.75 -17.08
C LEU A 106 -3.80 -14.78 -16.14
N LEU A 107 -3.69 -13.80 -15.23
CA LEU A 107 -2.61 -13.78 -14.24
C LEU A 107 -2.62 -15.05 -13.38
N TRP A 108 -3.79 -15.49 -12.92
CA TRP A 108 -3.89 -16.72 -12.13
C TRP A 108 -3.46 -17.95 -12.92
N GLN A 109 -3.84 -18.04 -14.20
CA GLN A 109 -3.38 -19.10 -15.09
C GLN A 109 -1.86 -19.13 -15.15
N ASP A 110 -1.21 -18.01 -15.45
CA ASP A 110 0.26 -17.92 -15.57
C ASP A 110 0.94 -18.29 -14.23
N LEU A 111 0.48 -17.71 -13.12
CA LEU A 111 1.01 -17.99 -11.78
C LEU A 111 0.91 -19.48 -11.41
N GLN A 112 -0.20 -20.12 -11.76
CA GLN A 112 -0.39 -21.54 -11.48
C GLN A 112 0.50 -22.41 -12.38
N THR A 113 0.48 -22.19 -13.69
CA THR A 113 1.11 -23.11 -14.66
C THR A 113 2.60 -22.90 -14.80
N GLU A 114 3.09 -21.65 -14.72
CA GLU A 114 4.50 -21.33 -14.95
C GLU A 114 5.29 -21.21 -13.66
N PHE A 115 4.66 -20.76 -12.57
CA PHE A 115 5.35 -20.45 -11.31
C PHE A 115 4.96 -21.36 -10.13
N GLY A 116 4.03 -22.30 -10.33
CA GLY A 116 3.64 -23.29 -9.32
C GLY A 116 2.91 -22.70 -8.11
N PHE A 117 2.24 -21.55 -8.26
CA PHE A 117 1.48 -20.93 -7.18
C PHE A 117 0.27 -21.81 -6.84
N SER A 118 0.08 -22.08 -5.54
CA SER A 118 -1.07 -22.84 -5.05
C SER A 118 -2.30 -21.97 -4.79
N ASN A 119 -2.08 -20.70 -4.45
CA ASN A 119 -3.12 -19.76 -4.06
C ASN A 119 -2.74 -18.33 -4.46
N LEU A 120 -3.74 -17.47 -4.69
CA LEU A 120 -3.58 -16.04 -4.98
C LEU A 120 -4.51 -15.22 -4.07
N LEU A 121 -3.91 -14.30 -3.31
CA LEU A 121 -4.64 -13.29 -2.53
C LEU A 121 -4.88 -12.05 -3.38
N THR A 122 -6.13 -11.80 -3.77
CA THR A 122 -6.46 -10.69 -4.68
C THR A 122 -6.33 -9.32 -4.02
N ARG A 123 -6.33 -9.26 -2.67
CA ARG A 123 -5.99 -8.03 -1.91
C ARG A 123 -4.62 -7.45 -2.27
N HIS A 124 -3.67 -8.28 -2.73
CA HIS A 124 -2.32 -7.83 -3.08
C HIS A 124 -2.25 -7.17 -4.45
N LEU A 125 -3.30 -7.28 -5.27
CA LEU A 125 -3.37 -6.70 -6.61
C LEU A 125 -4.02 -5.32 -6.64
N GLN A 126 -4.38 -4.78 -5.47
CA GLN A 126 -5.08 -3.51 -5.33
C GLN A 126 -4.14 -2.37 -4.98
N GLU A 127 -4.57 -1.14 -5.26
CA GLU A 127 -3.81 0.07 -4.96
C GLU A 127 -3.89 0.51 -3.49
N ASP A 128 -4.79 -0.06 -2.68
CA ASP A 128 -4.95 0.30 -1.26
C ASP A 128 -3.64 0.37 -0.44
N PRO A 129 -2.67 -0.56 -0.58
CA PRO A 129 -1.39 -0.45 0.12
C PRO A 129 -0.62 0.82 -0.26
N LEU A 130 -0.70 1.25 -1.52
CA LEU A 130 -0.09 2.47 -2.02
C LEU A 130 -0.83 3.71 -1.51
N GLU A 131 -2.16 3.69 -1.50
CA GLU A 131 -2.97 4.78 -0.92
C GLU A 131 -2.65 4.99 0.57
N ASN A 132 -2.58 3.88 1.33
CA ASN A 132 -2.21 3.89 2.74
C ASN A 132 -0.77 4.38 2.95
N PHE A 133 0.13 4.05 2.04
CA PHE A 133 1.50 4.55 2.05
C PHE A 133 1.55 6.08 1.85
N PHE A 134 0.79 6.61 0.89
CA PHE A 134 0.68 8.06 0.70
C PHE A 134 0.03 8.76 1.89
N ALA A 135 -0.96 8.14 2.54
CA ALA A 135 -1.52 8.66 3.79
C ALA A 135 -0.45 8.74 4.90
N THR A 136 0.39 7.71 5.01
CA THR A 136 1.53 7.71 5.95
C THR A 136 2.50 8.86 5.66
N ILE A 137 2.78 9.14 4.38
CA ILE A 137 3.65 10.26 3.98
C ILE A 137 3.04 11.61 4.40
N ARG A 138 1.74 11.83 4.13
CA ARG A 138 1.03 13.06 4.54
C ARG A 138 1.09 13.31 6.04
N GLN A 139 1.08 12.24 6.84
CA GLN A 139 1.18 12.33 8.31
C GLN A 139 2.57 12.76 8.82
N LYS A 140 3.66 12.61 8.03
CA LYS A 140 5.04 12.84 8.51
C LYS A 140 5.41 14.30 8.76
N HIS A 141 4.63 15.27 8.27
CA HIS A 141 4.90 16.70 8.40
C HIS A 141 3.71 17.44 9.03
N GLY A 142 3.16 16.91 10.14
CA GLY A 142 2.02 17.53 10.82
C GLY A 142 0.70 17.39 10.05
N CYS A 143 0.47 16.23 9.43
CA CYS A 143 -0.73 15.95 8.62
C CYS A 143 -0.91 16.93 7.45
N ASN A 144 0.16 17.19 6.71
CA ASN A 144 0.09 17.97 5.48
C ASN A 144 -0.63 17.16 4.38
N GLU A 145 -1.84 17.57 4.03
CA GLU A 145 -2.67 16.91 3.01
C GLU A 145 -2.08 16.99 1.60
N ALA A 146 -1.26 18.01 1.32
CA ALA A 146 -0.68 18.26 0.00
C ALA A 146 0.81 18.58 0.12
N PRO A 147 1.65 17.59 0.48
CA PRO A 147 3.09 17.80 0.60
C PRO A 147 3.68 18.19 -0.74
N ASN A 148 4.56 19.19 -0.75
CA ASN A 148 5.36 19.50 -1.93
C ASN A 148 6.40 18.40 -2.18
N VAL A 149 7.07 18.45 -3.33
CA VAL A 149 8.04 17.42 -3.74
C VAL A 149 9.17 17.23 -2.72
N TYR A 150 9.65 18.30 -2.07
CA TYR A 150 10.70 18.22 -1.07
C TYR A 150 10.21 17.52 0.21
N GLU A 151 9.03 17.90 0.70
CA GLU A 151 8.40 17.29 1.88
C GLU A 151 8.08 15.82 1.63
N PHE A 152 7.52 15.48 0.47
CA PHE A 152 7.30 14.10 0.08
C PHE A 152 8.61 13.30 0.07
N THR A 153 9.66 13.85 -0.54
CA THR A 153 10.97 13.20 -0.62
C THR A 153 11.59 13.00 0.75
N ALA A 154 11.51 14.01 1.63
CA ALA A 154 12.01 13.93 2.99
C ALA A 154 11.25 12.87 3.81
N ALA A 155 9.92 12.85 3.72
CA ALA A 155 9.08 11.84 4.39
C ALA A 155 9.39 10.43 3.88
N LEU A 156 9.51 10.27 2.56
CA LEU A 156 9.86 8.98 1.95
C LEU A 156 11.21 8.48 2.46
N LYS A 157 12.25 9.32 2.42
CA LYS A 157 13.58 8.98 2.94
C LYS A 157 13.50 8.60 4.43
N HIS A 158 12.79 9.39 5.23
CA HIS A 158 12.62 9.11 6.65
C HIS A 158 11.89 7.78 6.90
N ILE A 159 10.84 7.45 6.14
CA ILE A 159 10.12 6.18 6.27
C ILE A 159 11.04 5.01 5.87
N CYS A 160 11.77 5.13 4.76
CA CYS A 160 12.70 4.11 4.30
C CYS A 160 13.80 3.87 5.33
N ILE A 161 14.45 4.92 5.83
CA ILE A 161 15.48 4.80 6.86
C ILE A 161 14.88 4.18 8.13
N GLY A 162 13.75 4.72 8.59
CA GLY A 162 13.11 4.22 9.81
C GLY A 162 12.64 2.77 9.72
N LYS A 163 12.37 2.23 8.52
CA LYS A 163 11.99 0.82 8.33
C LYS A 163 13.20 -0.10 8.10
N LEU A 164 14.17 0.35 7.30
CA LEU A 164 15.37 -0.44 6.96
C LEU A 164 16.37 -0.50 8.12
N PHE A 165 16.43 0.54 8.96
CA PHE A 165 17.36 0.64 10.08
C PHE A 165 16.68 0.42 11.44
N ARG A 166 15.51 -0.26 11.50
CA ARG A 166 14.99 -0.74 12.79
C ARG A 166 15.97 -1.75 13.38
N LEU A 167 16.79 -1.31 14.31
CA LEU A 167 17.56 -2.20 15.18
C LEU A 167 16.59 -3.07 15.97
N SER A 168 16.95 -4.34 16.17
CA SER A 168 16.11 -5.28 16.91
C SER A 168 15.82 -4.76 18.31
N ALA A 169 14.59 -4.96 18.81
CA ALA A 169 14.17 -4.50 20.15
C ALA A 169 14.94 -5.18 21.31
N GLN A 170 15.77 -6.18 21.02
CA GLN A 170 16.65 -6.85 21.97
C GLN A 170 18.09 -6.55 21.60
N GLY A 171 18.60 -5.39 22.03
CA GLY A 171 19.96 -5.00 21.72
C GLY A 171 20.44 -3.84 22.58
N ASN A 172 20.55 -4.05 23.89
CA ASN A 172 21.28 -3.13 24.77
C ASN A 172 22.80 -3.33 24.61
N CYS A 173 23.28 -3.34 23.37
CA CYS A 173 24.68 -3.62 23.05
C CYS A 173 25.10 -2.77 21.86
N GLU A 174 26.15 -1.97 22.07
CA GLU A 174 27.01 -1.40 21.04
C GLU A 174 27.65 -2.53 20.20
N VAL A 175 26.84 -3.18 19.38
CA VAL A 175 27.31 -4.16 18.41
C VAL A 175 26.60 -3.86 17.09
N THR A 176 27.19 -2.85 16.47
CA THR A 176 27.62 -2.93 15.07
C THR A 176 26.61 -2.52 14.01
N THR A 177 26.33 -1.21 13.97
CA THR A 177 25.99 -0.48 12.74
C THR A 177 26.95 -0.83 11.59
N ASN A 178 28.23 -1.10 11.89
CA ASN A 178 29.24 -1.50 10.90
C ASN A 178 28.95 -2.87 10.22
N ALA A 179 28.31 -3.84 10.87
CA ALA A 179 28.09 -5.18 10.32
C ALA A 179 26.97 -5.17 9.29
N PHE A 180 26.04 -4.22 9.43
CA PHE A 180 24.98 -3.98 8.46
C PHE A 180 25.51 -3.20 7.25
N LEU A 181 26.41 -2.22 7.46
CA LEU A 181 27.04 -1.45 6.38
C LEU A 181 27.97 -2.30 5.50
N THR A 182 28.54 -3.37 6.03
CA THR A 182 29.44 -4.27 5.27
C THR A 182 28.71 -5.34 4.46
N ASN A 183 27.43 -5.62 4.72
CA ASN A 183 26.69 -6.75 4.13
C ASN A 183 25.40 -6.32 3.41
N ILE A 184 25.39 -5.12 2.81
CA ILE A 184 24.24 -4.64 2.01
C ILE A 184 23.95 -5.56 0.80
N GLU A 185 24.93 -6.33 0.33
CA GLU A 185 24.75 -7.33 -0.74
C GLU A 185 23.84 -8.51 -0.31
N ASP A 186 23.77 -8.83 0.98
CA ASP A 186 22.94 -9.91 1.54
C ASP A 186 21.51 -9.45 1.93
N ALA A 187 21.22 -8.15 1.84
CA ALA A 187 19.88 -7.60 2.10
C ALA A 187 18.83 -8.01 1.04
N SER A 188 19.25 -8.74 0.00
CA SER A 188 18.38 -9.38 -0.99
C SER A 188 17.50 -10.49 -0.40
N GLY A 189 17.80 -11.00 0.81
CA GLY A 189 17.03 -12.04 1.48
C GLY A 189 15.78 -11.59 2.27
N PHE A 190 15.45 -10.29 2.33
CA PHE A 190 14.43 -9.80 3.28
C PHE A 190 12.98 -9.87 2.80
N VAL A 191 12.69 -10.49 1.65
CA VAL A 191 11.30 -10.82 1.28
C VAL A 191 10.96 -12.22 1.77
N SER A 192 10.79 -12.34 3.07
CA SER A 192 9.91 -13.36 3.65
C SER A 192 9.00 -12.69 4.65
N LEU A 193 7.92 -12.09 4.15
CA LEU A 193 6.71 -11.93 4.96
C LEU A 193 6.13 -13.32 5.18
N SER A 194 6.72 -14.06 6.12
CA SER A 194 6.11 -15.27 6.65
C SER A 194 4.80 -14.87 7.32
N SER A 195 3.73 -15.41 6.77
CA SER A 195 2.37 -15.30 7.26
C SER A 195 2.25 -16.17 8.50
N THR A 196 1.67 -15.66 9.60
CA THR A 196 0.69 -16.35 10.47
C THR A 196 0.27 -15.47 11.66
N PRO A 197 -0.90 -15.74 12.28
CA PRO A 197 -1.78 -14.70 12.80
C PRO A 197 -1.63 -14.49 14.30
N ALA A 198 -1.77 -13.23 14.73
CA ALA A 198 -2.25 -12.93 16.07
C ALA A 198 -3.46 -12.01 15.93
N VAL A 199 -4.64 -12.63 15.98
CA VAL A 199 -5.85 -11.94 16.40
C VAL A 199 -5.60 -11.45 17.81
N SER A 200 -5.57 -10.13 17.99
CA SER A 200 -5.96 -9.49 19.23
C SER A 200 -6.64 -8.20 18.81
N GLN A 201 -7.93 -8.12 19.15
CA GLN A 201 -8.76 -6.95 18.96
C GLN A 201 -8.06 -5.76 19.61
N SER A 202 -7.47 -4.88 18.82
CA SER A 202 -7.13 -3.53 19.27
C SER A 202 -8.17 -2.60 18.69
N THR A 203 -9.12 -2.27 19.56
CA THR A 203 -10.00 -1.11 19.49
C THR A 203 -9.24 0.06 18.87
N LEU A 204 -9.74 0.60 17.76
CA LEU A 204 -9.31 1.91 17.26
C LEU A 204 -9.58 2.92 18.38
N HIS A 205 -8.55 3.23 19.16
CA HIS A 205 -8.56 4.40 20.01
C HIS A 205 -8.45 5.60 19.07
N TYR A 206 -9.60 6.24 18.84
CA TYR A 206 -9.63 7.62 18.37
C TYR A 206 -8.81 8.42 19.38
N PHE A 207 -7.65 8.93 18.97
CA PHE A 207 -6.92 9.90 19.77
C PHE A 207 -7.68 11.22 19.68
N ASP A 208 -8.58 11.39 20.64
CA ASP A 208 -9.03 12.71 21.07
C ASP A 208 -7.89 13.30 21.90
N CYS A 209 -7.33 14.42 21.47
CA CYS A 209 -6.28 15.13 22.20
C CYS A 209 -6.70 16.59 22.38
N ASP A 210 -7.63 16.81 23.30
CA ASP A 210 -7.76 18.04 24.06
C ASP A 210 -7.26 17.72 25.49
N ASP A 211 -5.94 17.80 25.71
CA ASP A 211 -5.33 18.11 27.01
C ASP A 211 -3.88 18.62 26.78
N PRO A 212 -3.44 19.70 27.43
CA PRO A 212 -2.17 20.33 27.13
C PRO A 212 -1.04 19.56 27.84
N GLN A 213 -0.39 18.65 27.11
CA GLN A 213 0.89 18.12 27.55
C GLN A 213 1.98 19.16 27.31
N THR A 214 2.54 19.65 28.41
CA THR A 214 3.80 20.41 28.47
C THR A 214 4.86 19.76 27.56
N PRO A 215 5.51 20.53 26.67
CA PRO A 215 6.45 19.97 25.72
C PRO A 215 7.68 19.42 26.45
N LEU A 216 7.87 18.10 26.38
CA LEU A 216 9.17 17.49 26.64
C LEU A 216 10.05 17.82 25.45
N GLN A 217 10.82 18.90 25.61
CA GLN A 217 11.86 19.29 24.68
C GLN A 217 13.02 18.30 24.82
N GLU A 218 12.97 17.20 24.06
CA GLU A 218 14.17 16.42 23.77
C GLU A 218 15.07 17.28 22.89
N HIS A 219 16.06 17.92 23.51
CA HIS A 219 17.16 18.54 22.79
C HIS A 219 17.85 17.44 21.98
N SER A 220 17.75 17.48 20.64
CA SER A 220 18.62 16.66 19.81
C SER A 220 20.06 17.10 20.10
N ASP A 221 20.85 16.17 20.62
CA ASP A 221 22.27 16.38 20.84
C ASP A 221 22.89 16.67 19.48
N ILE A 222 23.57 17.81 19.35
CA ILE A 222 24.29 18.21 18.13
C ILE A 222 25.24 17.10 17.66
N THR A 223 25.72 16.28 18.60
CA THR A 223 26.52 15.09 18.33
C THR A 223 25.74 14.03 17.56
N TYR A 224 24.48 13.78 17.93
CA TYR A 224 23.60 12.82 17.26
C TYR A 224 23.27 13.25 15.83
N GLU A 225 22.95 14.53 15.63
CA GLU A 225 22.72 15.10 14.30
C GLU A 225 23.97 15.00 13.42
N ASN A 226 25.15 15.35 13.96
CA ASN A 226 26.41 15.26 13.22
C ASN A 226 26.76 13.82 12.82
N VAL A 227 26.45 12.84 13.69
CA VAL A 227 26.63 11.41 13.38
C VAL A 227 25.70 10.99 12.25
N ILE A 228 24.43 11.41 12.29
CA ILE A 228 23.48 11.13 11.20
C ILE A 228 24.00 11.72 9.88
N TYR A 229 24.43 12.98 9.87
CA TYR A 229 24.97 13.64 8.67
C TYR A 229 26.23 12.93 8.13
N HIS A 230 27.14 12.49 9.01
CA HIS A 230 28.35 11.79 8.61
C HIS A 230 28.05 10.42 8.00
N VAL A 231 27.16 9.65 8.63
CA VAL A 231 26.77 8.31 8.18
C VAL A 231 25.99 8.39 6.87
N THR A 232 25.02 9.31 6.75
CA THR A 232 24.29 9.52 5.49
C THR A 232 25.20 10.01 4.36
N GLY A 233 26.10 10.96 4.62
CA GLY A 233 27.07 11.42 3.62
C GLY A 233 27.98 10.30 3.11
N THR A 234 28.42 9.41 3.99
CA THR A 234 29.25 8.26 3.63
C THR A 234 28.49 7.23 2.79
N LEU A 235 27.23 6.96 3.13
CA LEU A 235 26.34 6.08 2.37
C LEU A 235 26.04 6.61 0.96
N VAL A 236 25.73 7.90 0.84
CA VAL A 236 25.53 8.55 -0.47
C VAL A 236 26.80 8.44 -1.32
N LYS A 237 27.96 8.69 -0.73
CA LYS A 237 29.25 8.52 -1.41
C LYS A 237 29.50 7.08 -1.86
N GLY A 238 29.10 6.09 -1.06
CA GLY A 238 29.15 4.67 -1.42
C GLY A 238 28.23 4.32 -2.59
N PHE A 239 26.98 4.80 -2.57
CA PHE A 239 26.02 4.63 -3.67
C PHE A 239 26.50 5.26 -4.98
N LEU A 240 27.12 6.45 -4.92
CA LEU A 240 27.75 7.09 -6.09
C LEU A 240 28.97 6.31 -6.61
N GLY A 241 29.61 5.49 -5.77
CA GLY A 241 30.74 4.63 -6.12
C GLY A 241 30.35 3.29 -6.77
N LEU A 242 29.18 2.73 -6.43
CA LEU A 242 28.69 1.40 -6.85
C LEU A 242 28.01 1.40 -8.24
N ARG A 243 28.59 2.11 -9.21
CA ARG A 243 28.07 2.39 -10.56
C ARG A 243 27.20 1.28 -11.19
N ALA A 244 26.00 1.64 -11.62
CA ALA A 244 25.43 1.15 -12.88
C ALA A 244 25.67 2.25 -13.93
N THR A 245 26.29 1.92 -15.07
CA THR A 245 26.73 2.90 -16.07
C THR A 245 25.60 3.72 -16.69
N ASP A 246 24.35 3.28 -16.52
CA ASP A 246 23.20 3.77 -17.26
C ASP A 246 22.10 4.39 -16.36
N CYS A 247 22.38 4.65 -15.07
CA CYS A 247 21.38 5.25 -14.17
C CYS A 247 21.40 6.80 -14.21
N THR A 248 20.24 7.39 -14.53
CA THR A 248 20.01 8.85 -14.52
C THR A 248 19.79 9.44 -13.11
N CYS A 249 19.78 8.60 -12.08
CA CYS A 249 19.54 8.95 -10.68
C CYS A 249 20.64 9.82 -10.02
N ASN A 250 21.76 10.05 -10.71
CA ASN A 250 22.90 10.83 -10.21
C ASN A 250 22.61 12.35 -10.19
N SER A 251 21.90 12.86 -11.20
CA SER A 251 21.59 14.29 -11.31
C SER A 251 20.59 14.78 -10.28
N THR A 252 19.86 13.88 -9.61
CA THR A 252 18.94 14.19 -8.51
C THR A 252 19.60 14.11 -7.13
N LEU A 253 20.83 13.59 -7.05
CA LEU A 253 21.60 13.47 -5.80
C LEU A 253 22.77 14.48 -5.71
N LEU A 254 23.12 15.13 -6.82
CA LEU A 254 24.11 16.20 -6.89
C LEU A 254 23.40 17.54 -7.06
N ASP A 255 23.90 18.60 -6.42
CA ASP A 255 23.39 19.94 -6.64
C ASP A 255 23.71 20.40 -8.08
N LYS A 256 22.88 21.31 -8.63
CA LYS A 256 22.76 21.57 -10.08
C LYS A 256 24.01 22.11 -10.79
N ASP A 257 25.10 22.40 -10.09
CA ASP A 257 26.31 22.95 -10.69
C ASP A 257 27.40 21.87 -10.80
N GLY A 258 27.45 21.24 -11.97
CA GLY A 258 28.46 20.25 -12.34
C GLY A 258 29.88 20.84 -12.40
N GLY A 259 30.59 20.82 -11.28
CA GLY A 259 31.99 21.23 -11.17
C GLY A 259 32.90 20.10 -10.70
N VAL A 260 33.99 19.87 -11.44
CA VAL A 260 35.08 18.96 -11.06
C VAL A 260 35.73 19.48 -9.76
N PHE A 261 35.61 18.72 -8.66
CA PHE A 261 36.21 19.09 -7.38
C PHE A 261 37.67 18.62 -7.30
N SER A 262 38.60 19.57 -7.47
CA SER A 262 40.00 19.46 -7.07
C SER A 262 40.09 19.32 -5.55
N GLY A 263 40.97 18.42 -5.08
CA GLY A 263 41.18 18.15 -3.67
C GLY A 263 41.45 19.40 -2.84
N LYS A 264 40.80 19.47 -1.66
CA LYS A 264 40.61 20.61 -0.76
C LYS A 264 39.41 21.48 -1.14
N ASP A 265 38.20 21.01 -0.84
CA ASP A 265 37.21 21.89 -0.21
C ASP A 265 36.10 21.10 0.50
N ARG A 266 35.64 21.70 1.59
CA ARG A 266 34.83 21.15 2.66
C ARG A 266 33.37 21.00 2.23
N LEU A 267 32.77 19.84 2.51
CA LEU A 267 31.31 19.64 2.51
C LEU A 267 30.69 20.39 3.70
N LEU A 268 30.55 21.71 3.58
CA LEU A 268 29.72 22.55 4.46
C LEU A 268 29.34 23.81 3.67
N HIS A 269 28.12 23.85 3.15
CA HIS A 269 27.46 25.11 2.84
C HIS A 269 25.96 25.05 3.16
N CYS A 270 25.67 24.89 4.46
CA CYS A 270 24.50 25.48 5.11
C CYS A 270 24.99 26.14 6.41
N SER A 271 25.91 27.09 6.29
CA SER A 271 26.26 28.00 7.38
C SER A 271 25.39 29.24 7.26
N GLY A 272 24.28 29.26 7.99
CA GLY A 272 23.65 30.51 8.39
C GLY A 272 24.65 31.33 9.21
N LYS A 273 24.87 32.58 8.83
CA LYS A 273 25.61 33.55 9.64
C LYS A 273 24.87 33.71 10.98
N MET A 274 25.52 33.30 12.06
CA MET A 274 25.20 33.79 13.40
C MET A 274 26.45 34.49 13.91
N VAL A 275 26.43 35.82 13.82
CA VAL A 275 27.31 36.70 14.60
C VAL A 275 26.70 36.76 16.01
N PHE A 276 27.57 36.74 17.02
CA PHE A 276 27.31 36.75 18.47
C PHE A 276 25.99 37.38 18.93
#